data_AF-A0A7S4F4Z4-F1
#
_entry.id   AF-A0A7S4F4Z4-F1
#
_cell.length_a   1.000
_cell.length_b   1.000
_cell.length_c   1.000
_cell.angle_alpha   90.00
_cell.angle_beta   90.00
_cell.angle_gamma   90.00
#
_symmetry.space_group_name_H-M   'P 1'
#
loop_
_entity.id
_entity.type
_entity.pdbx_description
1 polymer ?
#
loop_
_entity_poly.entity_id
_entity_poly.type
_entity_poly.pdbx_seq_one_letter_code
_entity_poly.pdbx_strand_id
1 'polypeptide(L)'
;MERVIELVQQSPGRMGDIMGGPLLPAPLLHSPFTPVQRIVLSANGNLQRLVSAYYNSPVKVEQQYNRRVGPGQYERQVHLVTQGRVFGVATSTMKLTSAKLIEGVEKDGIAIGQMFRHFNILPECTILAAELEPDGEHFWREYTLSGAGVECQIHERLTSDMFELDQPEAMPPPPPSSSSARCAPPPLSIALGGNDGARPTRTPAPQRVPPPPHTTNESDANDKTDDNDSRHGNGDDAVDSATDKKKTPANTTNTNGAASNATTAAATAAATAGTAATELGSLGDIMAPATTYLKLPDGFTPLQRMLLTANGNVERIVASYYAAPVTTYVSLNHKREHCVYDRQIALLVFGQQFMSAKSTIFFTDIMWHEQMLKRNLQPGVLYRSMGEMPTFNLRSVGKGPSYFWRTYTLSASGMTVEVTETFAEDVFDKWPGQVPHATPVEIKYSVSL
;
A
#
# COMPACT_ATOMS: atom_id res chain seq x y z
N MET A 1 -38.32 -7.29 14.30
CA MET A 1 -37.71 -8.10 13.22
C MET A 1 -37.57 -7.22 12.01
N GLU A 2 -36.47 -6.49 11.94
CA GLU A 2 -36.14 -5.66 10.78
C GLU A 2 -35.80 -6.57 9.60
N ARG A 3 -36.47 -6.33 8.47
CA ARG A 3 -36.17 -7.00 7.20
C ARG A 3 -34.76 -6.60 6.79
N VAL A 4 -33.83 -7.56 6.86
CA VAL A 4 -32.53 -7.46 6.18
C VAL A 4 -32.85 -7.44 4.69
N ILE A 5 -32.77 -6.25 4.11
CA ILE A 5 -32.93 -6.05 2.67
C ILE A 5 -31.73 -6.74 2.00
N GLU A 6 -31.95 -7.91 1.41
CA GLU A 6 -31.09 -8.47 0.36
C GLU A 6 -31.21 -7.59 -0.89
N LEU A 7 -30.64 -6.39 -0.83
CA LEU A 7 -30.23 -5.72 -2.05
C LEU A 7 -28.90 -6.35 -2.41
N VAL A 8 -28.92 -7.27 -3.39
CA VAL A 8 -27.74 -7.60 -4.20
C VAL A 8 -27.36 -6.31 -4.94
N GLN A 9 -26.73 -5.38 -4.22
CA GLN A 9 -26.11 -4.23 -4.81
C GLN A 9 -24.86 -4.75 -5.51
N GLN A 10 -24.98 -5.01 -6.82
CA GLN A 10 -23.85 -4.88 -7.73
C GLN A 10 -23.43 -3.41 -7.74
N SER A 11 -22.93 -2.91 -6.61
CA SER A 11 -22.37 -1.58 -6.57
C SER A 11 -21.05 -1.63 -7.34
N PRO A 12 -20.84 -0.76 -8.34
CA PRO A 12 -19.58 -0.67 -9.08
C PRO A 12 -18.39 -0.20 -8.22
N GLY A 13 -18.57 -0.09 -6.89
CA GLY A 13 -17.53 0.28 -5.94
C GLY A 13 -16.60 -0.88 -5.65
N ARG A 14 -15.38 -0.78 -6.16
CA ARG A 14 -14.30 -1.75 -5.96
C ARG A 14 -13.63 -1.53 -4.62
N MET A 15 -13.73 -2.49 -3.72
CA MET A 15 -13.01 -2.46 -2.45
C MET A 15 -11.56 -2.91 -2.63
N GLY A 16 -11.29 -3.77 -3.61
CA GLY A 16 -10.01 -4.47 -3.76
C GLY A 16 -8.99 -3.76 -4.65
N ASP A 17 -9.29 -2.56 -5.17
CA ASP A 17 -8.38 -1.69 -5.92
C ASP A 17 -8.47 -0.25 -5.41
N ILE A 18 -7.85 0.02 -4.26
CA ILE A 18 -7.88 1.34 -3.57
C ILE A 18 -7.27 2.42 -4.46
N MET A 19 -6.26 2.04 -5.25
CA MET A 19 -5.55 2.95 -6.14
C MET A 19 -6.39 3.37 -7.33
N GLY A 20 -7.52 2.71 -7.58
CA GLY A 20 -8.46 3.07 -8.64
C GLY A 20 -7.86 2.99 -10.04
N GLY A 21 -8.73 3.22 -11.02
CA GLY A 21 -8.43 3.14 -12.45
C GLY A 21 -9.31 2.12 -13.15
N PRO A 22 -9.53 2.26 -14.48
CA PRO A 22 -10.18 1.23 -15.27
C PRO A 22 -9.47 -0.12 -15.08
N LEU A 23 -10.21 -1.24 -15.17
CA LEU A 23 -9.57 -2.55 -15.27
C LEU A 23 -8.63 -2.55 -16.47
N LEU A 24 -7.75 -3.55 -16.50
CA LEU A 24 -6.90 -3.88 -17.64
C LEU A 24 -7.54 -3.42 -18.95
N PRO A 25 -6.90 -2.50 -19.70
CA PRO A 25 -7.40 -2.15 -21.02
C PRO A 25 -7.57 -3.44 -21.83
N ALA A 26 -8.61 -3.51 -22.67
CA ALA A 26 -8.97 -4.70 -23.44
C ALA A 26 -7.79 -5.40 -24.18
N PRO A 27 -6.73 -4.70 -24.65
CA PRO A 27 -5.52 -5.31 -25.18
C PRO A 27 -4.83 -6.30 -24.22
N LEU A 28 -4.82 -6.03 -22.91
CA LEU A 28 -4.19 -6.92 -21.92
C LEU A 28 -4.99 -8.20 -21.64
N LEU A 29 -6.28 -8.23 -22.00
CA LEU A 29 -7.15 -9.40 -21.83
C LEU A 29 -6.97 -10.46 -22.93
N HIS A 30 -6.45 -10.08 -24.11
CA HIS A 30 -6.32 -10.96 -25.28
C HIS A 30 -4.87 -11.17 -25.74
N SER A 31 -3.90 -10.77 -24.91
CA SER A 31 -2.49 -10.75 -25.27
C SER A 31 -1.79 -12.11 -25.02
N PRO A 32 -0.74 -12.45 -25.79
CA PRO A 32 0.16 -13.61 -25.55
C PRO A 32 0.90 -13.62 -24.20
N PHE A 33 0.66 -12.64 -23.31
CA PHE A 33 1.28 -12.60 -22.00
C PHE A 33 0.89 -13.80 -21.13
N THR A 34 1.84 -14.32 -20.35
CA THR A 34 1.57 -15.27 -19.29
C THR A 34 0.70 -14.63 -18.18
N PRO A 35 0.01 -15.43 -17.35
CA PRO A 35 -0.76 -14.89 -16.22
C PRO A 35 0.05 -13.95 -15.30
N VAL A 36 1.32 -14.28 -15.03
CA VAL A 36 2.16 -13.48 -14.14
C VAL A 36 2.66 -12.20 -14.84
N GLN A 37 2.96 -12.26 -16.13
CA GLN A 37 3.25 -11.07 -16.93
C GLN A 37 2.06 -10.09 -16.92
N ARG A 38 0.82 -10.58 -17.04
CA ARG A 38 -0.38 -9.71 -16.93
C ARG A 38 -0.48 -9.04 -15.56
N ILE A 39 -0.17 -9.73 -14.47
CA ILE A 39 -0.14 -9.11 -13.13
C ILE A 39 0.83 -7.93 -13.12
N VAL A 40 2.07 -8.14 -13.58
CA VAL A 40 3.09 -7.10 -13.63
C VAL A 40 2.70 -5.93 -14.52
N LEU A 41 2.18 -6.22 -15.72
CA LEU A 41 1.75 -5.19 -16.66
C LEU A 41 0.63 -4.32 -16.09
N SER A 42 -0.25 -4.91 -15.27
CA SER A 42 -1.35 -4.22 -14.60
C SER A 42 -0.94 -3.36 -13.40
N ALA A 43 0.27 -3.54 -12.86
CA ALA A 43 0.70 -3.03 -11.56
C ALA A 43 0.65 -1.50 -11.50
N ASN A 44 -0.11 -0.92 -10.58
CA ASN A 44 -0.32 0.52 -10.45
C ASN A 44 0.59 1.16 -9.39
N GLY A 45 1.89 1.16 -9.67
CA GLY A 45 2.90 1.74 -8.75
C GLY A 45 3.34 0.82 -7.61
N ASN A 46 3.03 -0.46 -7.70
CA ASN A 46 3.37 -1.50 -6.71
C ASN A 46 4.22 -2.65 -7.30
N LEU A 47 4.81 -2.46 -8.48
CA LEU A 47 5.64 -3.48 -9.15
C LEU A 47 6.77 -4.00 -8.25
N GLN A 48 7.51 -3.10 -7.60
CA GLN A 48 8.60 -3.48 -6.71
C GLN A 48 8.14 -4.37 -5.57
N ARG A 49 6.96 -4.08 -4.98
CA ARG A 49 6.36 -4.91 -3.93
C ARG A 49 5.96 -6.28 -4.45
N LEU A 50 5.34 -6.34 -5.64
CA LEU A 50 4.93 -7.60 -6.26
C LEU A 50 6.13 -8.52 -6.49
N VAL A 51 7.20 -8.00 -7.10
CA VAL A 51 8.44 -8.76 -7.35
C VAL A 51 9.14 -9.12 -6.04
N SER A 52 9.19 -8.18 -5.10
CA SER A 52 9.79 -8.42 -3.79
C SER A 52 9.08 -9.53 -3.02
N ALA A 53 7.75 -9.55 -3.06
CA ALA A 53 6.93 -10.59 -2.45
C ALA A 53 7.11 -11.93 -3.16
N TYR A 54 7.13 -11.95 -4.50
CA TYR A 54 7.33 -13.17 -5.28
C TYR A 54 8.62 -13.88 -4.86
N TYR A 55 9.73 -13.14 -4.77
CA TYR A 55 11.03 -13.70 -4.39
C TYR A 55 11.29 -13.79 -2.88
N ASN A 56 10.41 -13.24 -2.05
CA ASN A 56 10.67 -13.02 -0.63
C ASN A 56 12.03 -12.30 -0.39
N SER A 57 12.37 -11.36 -1.28
CA SER A 57 13.66 -10.65 -1.33
C SER A 57 13.44 -9.17 -1.62
N PRO A 58 14.28 -8.24 -1.13
CA PRO A 58 14.16 -6.83 -1.47
C PRO A 58 14.44 -6.56 -2.95
N VAL A 59 13.68 -5.61 -3.52
CA VAL A 59 13.98 -4.98 -4.81
C VAL A 59 14.72 -3.69 -4.56
N LYS A 60 15.88 -3.53 -5.21
CA LYS A 60 16.69 -2.31 -5.21
C LYS A 60 16.40 -1.50 -6.48
N VAL A 61 16.46 -0.19 -6.35
CA VAL A 61 16.34 0.74 -7.48
C VAL A 61 17.67 1.46 -7.64
N GLU A 62 18.39 1.13 -8.71
CA GLU A 62 19.69 1.71 -9.00
C GLU A 62 19.52 2.84 -10.00
N GLN A 63 19.76 4.08 -9.55
CA GLN A 63 19.66 5.25 -10.42
C GLN A 63 20.80 5.24 -11.44
N GLN A 64 20.44 5.24 -12.73
CA GLN A 64 21.40 5.40 -13.81
C GLN A 64 21.63 6.88 -14.10
N TYR A 65 20.53 7.63 -14.27
CA TYR A 65 20.58 9.09 -14.34
C TYR A 65 19.29 9.72 -13.83
N ASN A 66 19.42 10.98 -13.40
CA ASN A 66 18.32 11.87 -13.10
C ASN A 66 18.76 13.28 -13.51
N ARG A 67 18.18 13.79 -14.60
CA ARG A 67 18.58 15.04 -15.24
C ARG A 67 17.42 16.00 -15.27
N ARG A 68 17.68 17.24 -14.85
CA ARG A 68 16.79 18.37 -15.13
C ARG A 68 16.93 18.77 -16.61
N VAL A 69 15.83 18.75 -17.35
CA VAL A 69 15.77 19.13 -18.77
C VAL A 69 15.10 20.49 -18.98
N GLY A 70 14.38 20.98 -17.99
CA GLY A 70 13.78 22.31 -17.98
C GLY A 70 13.23 22.68 -16.59
N PRO A 71 12.68 23.90 -16.41
CA PRO A 71 12.02 24.28 -15.17
C PRO A 71 10.89 23.30 -14.82
N GLY A 72 11.02 22.61 -13.68
CA GLY A 72 10.07 21.59 -13.27
C GLY A 72 10.02 20.34 -14.17
N GLN A 73 10.97 20.15 -15.09
CA GLN A 73 10.99 19.02 -16.03
C GLN A 73 12.23 18.15 -15.83
N TYR A 74 12.02 16.84 -15.73
CA TYR A 74 13.06 15.87 -15.40
C TYR A 74 12.97 14.63 -16.29
N GLU A 75 14.14 14.08 -16.60
CA GLU A 75 14.29 12.76 -17.21
C GLU A 75 15.05 11.86 -16.25
N ARG A 76 14.58 10.63 -16.10
CA ARG A 76 15.18 9.66 -15.17
C ARG A 76 15.19 8.28 -15.79
N GLN A 77 16.28 7.55 -15.55
CA GLN A 77 16.34 6.12 -15.81
C GLN A 77 16.86 5.40 -14.58
N VAL A 78 16.24 4.26 -14.29
CA VAL A 78 16.65 3.37 -13.20
C VAL A 78 16.66 1.92 -13.63
N HIS A 79 17.51 1.14 -12.98
CA HIS A 79 17.45 -0.31 -13.02
C HIS A 79 16.69 -0.84 -11.79
N LEU A 80 15.82 -1.81 -12.02
CA LEU A 80 15.15 -2.58 -10.99
C LEU A 80 15.91 -3.88 -10.78
N VAL A 81 16.45 -4.08 -9.58
CA VAL A 81 17.36 -5.17 -9.26
C VAL A 81 16.79 -6.02 -8.13
N THR A 82 16.77 -7.34 -8.32
CA THR A 82 16.47 -8.30 -7.26
C THR A 82 17.41 -9.49 -7.38
N GLN A 83 17.81 -10.08 -6.25
CA GLN A 83 18.74 -11.22 -6.23
C GLN A 83 20.04 -10.97 -7.03
N GLY A 84 20.50 -9.71 -7.09
CA GLY A 84 21.71 -9.32 -7.84
C GLY A 84 21.55 -9.24 -9.36
N ARG A 85 20.34 -9.44 -9.91
CA ARG A 85 20.04 -9.36 -11.34
C ARG A 85 19.13 -8.17 -11.64
N VAL A 86 19.43 -7.45 -12.73
CA VAL A 86 18.52 -6.45 -13.29
C VAL A 86 17.39 -7.19 -14.00
N PHE A 87 16.14 -6.98 -13.56
CA PHE A 87 14.96 -7.56 -14.20
C PHE A 87 14.12 -6.53 -14.96
N GLY A 88 14.43 -5.25 -14.79
CA GLY A 88 13.69 -4.18 -15.43
C GLY A 88 14.47 -2.88 -15.54
N VAL A 89 14.17 -2.13 -16.60
CA VAL A 89 14.68 -0.78 -16.85
C VAL A 89 13.46 0.14 -16.98
N ALA A 90 13.41 1.17 -16.14
CA ALA A 90 12.35 2.16 -16.18
C ALA A 90 12.92 3.50 -16.62
N THR A 91 12.40 4.05 -17.71
CA THR A 91 12.71 5.41 -18.18
C THR A 91 11.46 6.27 -18.00
N SER A 92 11.63 7.47 -17.46
CA SER A 92 10.51 8.36 -17.16
C SER A 92 10.81 9.81 -17.49
N THR A 93 9.82 10.49 -18.04
CA THR A 93 9.77 11.96 -18.11
C THR A 93 8.79 12.46 -17.05
N MET A 94 9.16 13.51 -16.34
CA MET A 94 8.33 14.09 -15.28
C MET A 94 8.16 15.59 -15.48
N LYS A 95 6.94 16.07 -15.24
CA LYS A 95 6.57 17.48 -15.21
C LYS A 95 5.96 17.84 -13.86
N LEU A 96 6.56 18.82 -13.21
CA LEU A 96 6.09 19.43 -11.97
C LEU A 96 5.57 20.82 -12.27
N THR A 97 4.35 21.11 -11.83
CA THR A 97 3.72 22.42 -12.01
C THR A 97 3.57 23.20 -10.70
N SER A 98 3.74 22.53 -9.56
CA SER A 98 3.67 23.15 -8.23
C SER A 98 5.06 23.63 -7.77
N ALA A 99 5.16 24.90 -7.38
CA ALA A 99 6.39 25.47 -6.83
C ALA A 99 6.90 24.68 -5.62
N LYS A 100 6.00 24.27 -4.72
CA LYS A 100 6.33 23.42 -3.56
C LYS A 100 6.98 22.10 -3.96
N LEU A 101 6.49 21.47 -5.02
CA LEU A 101 7.05 20.21 -5.52
C LEU A 101 8.41 20.39 -6.17
N ILE A 102 8.57 21.47 -6.94
CA ILE A 102 9.83 21.84 -7.58
C ILE A 102 10.89 22.11 -6.51
N GLU A 103 10.58 22.93 -5.50
CA GLU A 103 11.48 23.19 -4.37
C GLU A 103 11.85 21.90 -3.62
N GLY A 104 10.88 21.02 -3.37
CA GLY A 104 11.15 19.74 -2.71
C GLY A 104 12.18 18.88 -3.45
N VAL A 105 12.15 18.86 -4.78
CA VAL A 105 13.13 18.12 -5.59
C VAL A 105 14.45 18.87 -5.68
N GLU A 106 14.42 20.16 -6.01
CA GLU A 106 15.63 20.94 -6.33
C GLU A 106 16.43 21.36 -5.07
N LYS A 107 15.75 21.61 -3.96
CA LYS A 107 16.35 22.13 -2.72
C LYS A 107 16.43 21.08 -1.63
N ASP A 108 15.34 20.35 -1.40
CA ASP A 108 15.26 19.40 -0.27
C ASP A 108 15.79 18.00 -0.65
N GLY A 109 16.14 17.80 -1.92
CA GLY A 109 16.71 16.54 -2.41
C GLY A 109 15.72 15.37 -2.36
N ILE A 110 14.42 15.65 -2.36
CA ILE A 110 13.39 14.61 -2.37
C ILE A 110 13.50 13.82 -3.68
N ALA A 111 13.74 12.53 -3.56
CA ALA A 111 13.76 11.63 -4.71
C ALA A 111 12.41 11.66 -5.43
N ILE A 112 12.44 11.78 -6.75
CA ILE A 112 11.26 11.90 -7.62
C ILE A 112 10.22 10.80 -7.32
N GLY A 113 10.66 9.54 -7.21
CA GLY A 113 9.73 8.44 -6.93
C GLY A 113 9.23 8.37 -5.49
N GLN A 114 9.60 9.31 -4.61
CA GLN A 114 9.04 9.46 -3.26
C GLN A 114 8.04 10.62 -3.14
N MET A 115 7.89 11.43 -4.19
CA MET A 115 7.07 12.66 -4.12
C MET A 115 5.60 12.38 -3.79
N PHE A 116 4.99 11.38 -4.43
CA PHE A 116 3.59 11.05 -4.18
C PHE A 116 3.33 10.78 -2.70
N ARG A 117 4.20 10.00 -2.06
CA ARG A 117 4.07 9.70 -0.64
C ARG A 117 4.46 10.89 0.24
N HIS A 118 5.58 11.55 -0.06
CA HIS A 118 6.09 12.66 0.74
C HIS A 118 5.09 13.82 0.82
N PHE A 119 4.40 14.12 -0.28
CA PHE A 119 3.41 15.19 -0.35
C PHE A 119 1.96 14.69 -0.18
N ASN A 120 1.76 13.41 0.17
CA ASN A 120 0.45 12.77 0.30
C ASN A 120 -0.46 12.98 -0.92
N ILE A 121 0.12 12.91 -2.12
CA ILE A 121 -0.60 12.99 -3.39
C ILE A 121 -1.05 11.57 -3.74
N LEU A 122 -2.37 11.39 -3.84
CA LEU A 122 -2.94 10.16 -4.37
C LEU A 122 -2.69 10.08 -5.88
N PRO A 123 -1.86 9.15 -6.38
CA PRO A 123 -1.59 9.07 -7.81
C PRO A 123 -2.77 8.44 -8.57
N GLU A 124 -2.95 8.86 -9.81
CA GLU A 124 -3.76 8.19 -10.80
C GLU A 124 -2.84 7.48 -11.79
N CYS A 125 -3.05 6.18 -11.96
CA CYS A 125 -2.28 5.37 -12.90
C CYS A 125 -3.12 5.03 -14.12
N THR A 126 -2.61 5.35 -15.31
CA THR A 126 -3.26 4.98 -16.58
C THR A 126 -2.28 4.22 -17.45
N ILE A 127 -2.56 2.94 -17.68
CA ILE A 127 -1.79 2.11 -18.63
C ILE A 127 -2.14 2.55 -20.05
N LEU A 128 -1.14 2.98 -20.81
CA LEU A 128 -1.29 3.46 -22.19
C LEU A 128 -1.10 2.32 -23.19
N ALA A 129 -0.04 1.55 -23.03
CA ALA A 129 0.34 0.47 -23.94
C ALA A 129 1.11 -0.63 -23.20
N ALA A 130 1.08 -1.84 -23.76
CA ALA A 130 1.87 -2.97 -23.29
C ALA A 130 2.04 -3.98 -24.42
N GLU A 131 3.27 -4.39 -24.69
CA GLU A 131 3.60 -5.28 -25.81
C GLU A 131 4.72 -6.26 -25.42
N LEU A 132 4.79 -7.38 -26.14
CA LEU A 132 5.99 -8.23 -26.17
C LEU A 132 6.98 -7.62 -27.16
N GLU A 133 8.27 -7.66 -26.83
CA GLU A 133 9.28 -7.34 -27.84
C GLU A 133 9.41 -8.48 -28.86
N PRO A 134 9.84 -8.17 -30.10
CA PRO A 134 10.04 -9.19 -31.14
C PRO A 134 11.07 -10.27 -30.77
N ASP A 135 11.94 -10.01 -29.80
CA ASP A 135 12.92 -10.98 -29.30
C ASP A 135 12.29 -12.09 -28.45
N GLY A 136 11.08 -11.86 -27.90
CA GLY A 136 10.44 -12.74 -26.91
C GLY A 136 11.12 -12.78 -25.54
N GLU A 137 12.28 -12.14 -25.41
CA GLU A 137 13.07 -12.06 -24.17
C GLU A 137 12.62 -10.90 -23.29
N HIS A 138 11.92 -9.92 -23.87
CA HIS A 138 11.44 -8.76 -23.15
C HIS A 138 9.97 -8.47 -23.42
N PHE A 139 9.39 -7.75 -22.49
CA PHE A 139 8.09 -7.14 -22.64
C PHE A 139 8.10 -5.77 -21.96
N TRP A 140 7.23 -4.88 -22.38
CA TRP A 140 7.23 -3.53 -21.86
C TRP A 140 5.82 -3.01 -21.64
N ARG A 141 5.75 -1.94 -20.86
CA ARG A 141 4.55 -1.13 -20.69
C ARG A 141 4.87 0.33 -20.67
N GLU A 142 3.93 1.11 -21.16
CA GLU A 142 3.92 2.55 -21.06
C GLU A 142 2.70 2.98 -20.27
N TYR A 143 2.90 3.89 -19.32
CA TYR A 143 1.83 4.37 -18.46
C TYR A 143 2.11 5.77 -17.95
N THR A 144 1.04 6.44 -17.52
CA THR A 144 1.15 7.71 -16.80
C THR A 144 0.87 7.52 -15.32
N LEU A 145 1.61 8.26 -14.50
CA LEU A 145 1.27 8.54 -13.10
C LEU A 145 1.04 10.03 -12.95
N SER A 146 -0.16 10.44 -12.62
CA SER A 146 -0.52 11.85 -12.44
C SER A 146 -1.10 12.11 -11.06
N GLY A 147 -1.07 13.36 -10.63
CA GLY A 147 -1.64 13.80 -9.37
C GLY A 147 -1.57 15.32 -9.25
N ALA A 148 -1.96 15.86 -8.09
CA ALA A 148 -1.95 17.30 -7.86
C ALA A 148 -0.54 17.91 -8.05
N GLY A 149 -0.32 18.55 -9.20
CA GLY A 149 0.92 19.25 -9.53
C GLY A 149 2.06 18.38 -10.10
N VAL A 150 1.82 17.10 -10.37
CA VAL A 150 2.81 16.14 -10.89
C VAL A 150 2.22 15.30 -12.01
N GLU A 151 2.98 15.11 -13.06
CA GLU A 151 2.68 14.19 -14.17
C GLU A 151 3.96 13.47 -14.57
N CYS A 152 3.91 12.15 -14.63
CA CYS A 152 5.01 11.28 -15.06
C CYS A 152 4.53 10.41 -16.22
N GLN A 153 5.32 10.35 -17.28
CA GLN A 153 5.18 9.32 -18.32
C GLN A 153 6.32 8.32 -18.12
N ILE A 154 5.98 7.04 -18.07
CA ILE A 154 6.91 5.99 -17.67
C ILE A 154 6.84 4.87 -18.70
N HIS A 155 8.00 4.53 -19.24
CA HIS A 155 8.23 3.34 -20.05
C HIS A 155 9.07 2.34 -19.24
N GLU A 156 8.50 1.17 -18.97
CA GLU A 156 9.14 0.07 -18.24
C GLU A 156 9.34 -1.12 -19.16
N ARG A 157 10.60 -1.48 -19.39
CA ARG A 157 11.03 -2.69 -20.11
C ARG A 157 11.45 -3.75 -19.09
N LEU A 158 10.95 -4.96 -19.23
CA LEU A 158 11.08 -6.05 -18.26
C LEU A 158 11.56 -7.32 -18.97
N THR A 159 12.33 -8.15 -18.27
CA THR A 159 12.78 -9.43 -18.82
C THR A 159 11.68 -10.50 -18.69
N SER A 160 11.50 -11.33 -19.70
CA SER A 160 10.52 -12.43 -19.70
C SER A 160 10.82 -13.46 -18.62
N ASP A 161 12.10 -13.64 -18.26
CA ASP A 161 12.58 -14.52 -17.20
C ASP A 161 12.53 -13.89 -15.78
N MET A 162 11.91 -12.72 -15.61
CA MET A 162 11.92 -12.01 -14.32
C MET A 162 11.29 -12.79 -13.15
N PHE A 163 10.62 -13.91 -13.40
CA PHE A 163 10.03 -14.83 -12.41
C PHE A 163 10.73 -16.20 -12.31
N GLU A 164 11.79 -16.36 -13.08
CA GLU A 164 12.66 -17.54 -13.17
C GLU A 164 14.11 -17.15 -12.84
N LEU A 165 14.29 -16.10 -12.03
CA LEU A 165 15.62 -15.71 -11.59
C LEU A 165 16.13 -16.77 -10.62
N ASP A 166 17.12 -17.53 -11.07
CA ASP A 166 17.86 -18.42 -10.19
C ASP A 166 18.42 -17.61 -9.01
N GLN A 167 18.33 -18.18 -7.81
CA GLN A 167 19.16 -17.68 -6.74
C GLN A 167 20.61 -17.84 -7.20
N PRO A 168 21.45 -16.78 -7.17
CA PRO A 168 22.87 -16.96 -7.41
C PRO A 168 23.33 -18.06 -6.45
N GLU A 169 23.88 -19.15 -7.01
CA GLU A 169 24.33 -20.31 -6.22
C GLU A 169 24.97 -19.78 -4.95
N ALA A 170 24.39 -20.11 -3.79
CA ALA A 170 24.83 -19.57 -2.53
C ALA A 170 26.35 -19.72 -2.47
N MET A 171 27.07 -18.59 -2.50
CA MET A 171 28.53 -18.63 -2.57
C MET A 171 28.98 -19.62 -1.48
N PRO A 172 29.84 -20.60 -1.81
CA PRO A 172 30.28 -21.57 -0.83
C PRO A 172 30.75 -20.80 0.40
N PRO A 173 30.36 -21.25 1.62
CA PRO A 173 30.70 -20.53 2.84
C PRO A 173 32.20 -20.22 2.80
N PRO A 174 32.60 -18.98 3.13
CA PRO A 174 34.00 -18.60 3.10
C PRO A 174 34.80 -19.68 3.86
N PRO A 175 35.94 -20.14 3.32
CA PRO A 175 36.70 -21.20 3.95
C PRO A 175 36.94 -20.82 5.42
N PRO A 176 36.82 -21.76 6.37
CA PRO A 176 36.98 -21.46 7.78
C PRO A 176 38.31 -20.72 7.96
N SER A 177 38.23 -19.49 8.45
CA SER A 177 39.41 -18.65 8.64
C SER A 177 40.39 -19.40 9.52
N SER A 178 41.55 -19.74 8.94
CA SER A 178 42.60 -20.54 9.57
C SER A 178 43.39 -19.76 10.64
N SER A 179 42.72 -18.91 11.43
CA SER A 179 43.35 -18.08 12.47
C SER A 179 43.24 -18.64 13.88
N SER A 180 43.26 -19.97 14.04
CA SER A 180 43.57 -20.61 15.33
C SER A 180 44.91 -21.34 15.32
N ALA A 181 45.94 -20.69 14.75
CA ALA A 181 47.31 -21.00 15.16
C ALA A 181 47.46 -20.55 16.62
N ARG A 182 47.36 -21.52 17.54
CA ARG A 182 47.69 -21.34 18.96
C ARG A 182 49.09 -20.77 19.06
N CYS A 183 49.18 -19.48 19.38
CA CYS A 183 50.43 -18.88 19.81
C CYS A 183 50.75 -19.45 21.19
N ALA A 184 51.77 -20.31 21.26
CA ALA A 184 52.32 -20.76 22.54
C ALA A 184 52.80 -19.52 23.32
N PRO A 185 52.53 -19.42 24.63
CA PRO A 185 53.03 -18.30 25.42
C PRO A 185 54.57 -18.34 25.47
N PRO A 186 55.26 -17.19 25.27
CA PRO A 186 56.69 -17.13 25.47
C PRO A 186 57.04 -17.27 26.97
N PRO A 187 58.24 -17.78 27.30
CA PRO A 187 58.66 -17.96 28.68
C PRO A 187 58.87 -16.60 29.37
N LEU A 188 58.27 -16.46 30.55
CA LEU A 188 58.46 -15.36 31.50
C LEU A 188 59.95 -15.23 31.86
N SER A 189 60.57 -14.14 31.42
CA SER A 189 61.84 -13.66 31.95
C SER A 189 61.59 -12.40 32.78
N ILE A 190 61.85 -12.54 34.08
CA ILE A 190 61.84 -11.46 35.06
C ILE A 190 63.11 -10.63 34.85
N ALA A 191 62.95 -9.36 34.48
CA ALA A 191 64.00 -8.37 34.56
C ALA A 191 63.46 -7.11 35.24
N LEU A 192 64.01 -6.85 36.42
CA LEU A 192 63.89 -5.61 37.18
C LEU A 192 64.67 -4.50 36.48
N GLY A 193 64.11 -3.29 36.48
CA GLY A 193 64.93 -2.06 36.45
C GLY A 193 64.43 -0.94 35.55
N GLY A 194 64.24 0.24 36.15
CA GLY A 194 64.71 1.48 35.56
C GLY A 194 63.70 2.36 34.82
N ASN A 195 62.96 3.15 35.60
CA ASN A 195 62.88 4.62 35.57
C ASN A 195 62.71 5.44 34.25
N ASP A 196 62.03 6.58 34.45
CA ASP A 196 62.08 7.84 33.68
C ASP A 196 61.02 8.13 32.58
N GLY A 197 59.91 8.69 33.07
CA GLY A 197 59.27 9.95 32.65
C GLY A 197 59.25 10.40 31.19
N ALA A 198 58.03 10.58 30.65
CA ALA A 198 57.64 11.78 29.89
C ALA A 198 56.11 11.84 29.58
N ARG A 199 55.45 12.80 30.23
CA ARG A 199 54.42 13.76 29.74
C ARG A 199 53.35 13.31 28.71
N PRO A 200 52.03 13.46 29.01
CA PRO A 200 50.96 13.34 28.03
C PRO A 200 50.70 14.67 27.28
N THR A 201 50.58 14.60 25.96
CA THR A 201 50.11 15.70 25.10
C THR A 201 48.59 15.83 25.19
N ARG A 202 48.14 17.03 25.58
CA ARG A 202 46.74 17.48 25.62
C ARG A 202 46.11 17.50 24.22
N THR A 203 44.94 16.91 24.11
CA THR A 203 43.96 17.13 23.03
C THR A 203 43.34 18.53 23.15
N PRO A 204 43.22 19.33 22.08
CA PRO A 204 42.52 20.61 22.14
C PRO A 204 41.01 20.43 22.04
N ALA A 205 40.28 21.21 22.85
CA ALA A 205 38.82 21.30 22.85
C ALA A 205 38.30 22.04 21.60
N PRO A 206 37.09 21.74 21.11
CA PRO A 206 36.50 22.41 19.95
C PRO A 206 36.05 23.84 20.30
N GLN A 207 36.42 24.79 19.44
CA GLN A 207 35.99 26.19 19.48
C GLN A 207 34.49 26.32 19.21
N ARG A 208 33.78 27.06 20.06
CA ARG A 208 32.38 27.48 19.85
C ARG A 208 32.34 28.57 18.78
N VAL A 209 31.50 28.37 17.77
CA VAL A 209 31.13 29.37 16.77
C VAL A 209 30.01 30.26 17.35
N PRO A 210 30.06 31.60 17.21
CA PRO A 210 28.97 32.49 17.64
C PRO A 210 27.79 32.46 16.64
N PRO A 211 26.55 32.67 17.12
CA PRO A 211 25.38 32.72 16.24
C PRO A 211 25.33 34.02 15.42
N PRO A 212 24.73 34.02 14.22
CA PRO A 212 24.56 35.22 13.40
C PRO A 212 23.51 36.18 13.97
N PRO A 213 23.62 37.49 13.69
CA PRO A 213 22.73 38.51 14.24
C PRO A 213 21.33 38.50 13.59
N HIS A 214 20.31 38.69 14.42
CA HIS A 214 18.95 38.99 14.01
C HIS A 214 18.88 40.37 13.35
N THR A 215 18.41 40.43 12.10
CA THR A 215 17.98 41.67 11.45
C THR A 215 16.46 41.77 11.55
N THR A 216 15.99 42.68 12.40
CA THR A 216 14.65 43.24 12.38
C THR A 216 14.55 44.28 11.27
N ASN A 217 13.63 44.12 10.33
CA ASN A 217 13.16 45.22 9.49
C ASN A 217 11.64 45.28 9.57
N GLU A 218 11.17 46.24 10.37
CA GLU A 218 9.92 46.95 10.16
C GLU A 218 10.06 47.82 8.91
N SER A 219 9.05 47.81 8.04
CA SER A 219 8.68 49.00 7.28
C SER A 219 7.23 48.84 6.82
N ASP A 220 6.38 49.64 7.47
CA ASP A 220 5.07 50.07 7.00
C ASP A 220 5.13 50.63 5.56
N ALA A 221 4.06 50.40 4.81
CA ALA A 221 3.12 51.45 4.36
C ALA A 221 2.43 51.10 3.04
N ASN A 222 1.09 51.20 3.10
CA ASN A 222 0.15 51.67 2.06
C ASN A 222 0.22 51.06 0.64
N ASP A 223 -0.89 50.46 0.19
CA ASP A 223 -1.73 51.20 -0.76
C ASP A 223 -3.19 50.71 -0.76
N LYS A 224 -4.10 51.66 -0.90
CA LYS A 224 -5.54 51.51 -1.06
C LYS A 224 -5.85 51.25 -2.53
N THR A 225 -6.84 50.44 -2.82
CA THR A 225 -7.83 50.80 -3.86
C THR A 225 -9.17 50.18 -3.56
N ASP A 226 -10.17 51.02 -3.77
CA ASP A 226 -11.59 50.89 -3.55
C ASP A 226 -12.30 49.97 -4.55
N ASP A 227 -13.60 49.78 -4.26
CA ASP A 227 -14.72 49.52 -5.17
C ASP A 227 -14.81 48.15 -5.86
N ASN A 228 -15.84 47.36 -5.52
CA ASN A 228 -17.14 47.55 -6.18
C ASN A 228 -18.27 46.68 -5.58
N ASP A 229 -19.32 47.43 -5.25
CA ASP A 229 -20.75 47.18 -5.18
C ASP A 229 -21.33 45.96 -5.96
N SER A 230 -22.33 45.29 -5.36
CA SER A 230 -23.68 45.04 -5.94
C SER A 230 -24.32 43.68 -5.58
N ARG A 231 -25.40 43.76 -4.80
CA ARG A 231 -26.75 43.20 -5.05
C ARG A 231 -27.08 41.70 -4.89
N HIS A 232 -28.05 41.49 -3.97
CA HIS A 232 -29.29 40.68 -4.00
C HIS A 232 -29.39 39.85 -2.71
N GLY A 233 -30.46 39.86 -1.92
CA GLY A 233 -31.79 40.43 -2.03
C GLY A 233 -32.62 39.67 -0.98
N ASN A 234 -33.33 40.41 -0.11
CA ASN A 234 -34.21 39.85 0.91
C ASN A 234 -35.35 39.04 0.29
N GLY A 235 -35.78 38.00 1.00
CA GLY A 235 -37.01 37.26 0.76
C GLY A 235 -37.41 36.54 2.04
N ASP A 236 -38.11 37.28 2.90
CA ASP A 236 -38.91 36.74 4.00
C ASP A 236 -40.05 35.89 3.43
N ASP A 237 -40.33 34.74 4.05
CA ASP A 237 -41.70 34.26 4.21
C ASP A 237 -41.76 33.27 5.39
N ALA A 238 -42.53 33.69 6.39
CA ALA A 238 -42.92 32.92 7.56
C ALA A 238 -44.34 32.41 7.34
N VAL A 239 -44.62 31.12 7.62
CA VAL A 239 -45.95 30.66 8.04
C VAL A 239 -45.84 29.45 8.99
N ASP A 240 -46.30 29.68 10.22
CA ASP A 240 -47.06 28.81 11.14
C ASP A 240 -47.39 27.37 10.68
N SER A 241 -47.33 26.32 11.49
CA SER A 241 -48.13 26.16 12.72
C SER A 241 -47.91 24.81 13.44
N ALA A 242 -47.98 24.88 14.77
CA ALA A 242 -48.74 24.03 15.70
C ALA A 242 -48.41 22.51 15.94
N THR A 243 -47.83 22.28 17.13
CA THR A 243 -48.26 21.37 18.21
C THR A 243 -48.62 19.90 17.92
N ASP A 244 -47.94 18.95 18.60
CA ASP A 244 -48.65 18.14 19.61
C ASP A 244 -47.74 17.54 20.71
N LYS A 245 -48.28 17.52 21.93
CA LYS A 245 -47.72 16.94 23.15
C LYS A 245 -48.21 15.50 23.29
N LYS A 246 -47.37 14.53 23.69
CA LYS A 246 -47.67 13.63 24.83
C LYS A 246 -46.65 12.52 25.12
N LYS A 247 -46.42 12.40 26.44
CA LYS A 247 -46.31 11.18 27.27
C LYS A 247 -45.06 10.29 27.19
N THR A 248 -44.21 10.51 28.19
CA THR A 248 -43.59 9.48 29.04
C THR A 248 -44.62 8.47 29.58
N PRO A 249 -44.19 7.23 29.89
CA PRO A 249 -44.12 6.88 31.31
C PRO A 249 -42.84 6.11 31.68
N ALA A 250 -42.42 6.30 32.93
CA ALA A 250 -41.50 5.44 33.66
C ALA A 250 -42.29 4.30 34.35
N ASN A 251 -41.72 3.10 34.43
CA ASN A 251 -41.65 2.30 35.67
C ASN A 251 -40.83 0.99 35.49
N THR A 252 -39.88 0.79 36.42
CA THR A 252 -39.58 -0.42 37.24
C THR A 252 -39.56 -1.80 36.56
N THR A 253 -38.60 -2.72 36.74
CA THR A 253 -38.01 -3.26 37.99
C THR A 253 -36.87 -4.24 37.66
N ASN A 254 -35.92 -4.38 38.60
CA ASN A 254 -34.88 -5.42 38.74
C ASN A 254 -35.28 -6.85 38.38
N THR A 255 -34.30 -7.67 37.95
CA THR A 255 -34.04 -8.99 38.55
C THR A 255 -32.60 -9.46 38.28
N ASN A 256 -32.02 -10.09 39.30
CA ASN A 256 -30.71 -10.73 39.35
C ASN A 256 -30.60 -11.95 38.43
N GLY A 257 -29.39 -12.25 37.97
CA GLY A 257 -29.04 -13.54 37.37
C GLY A 257 -27.53 -13.73 37.31
N ALA A 258 -26.99 -14.38 38.34
CA ALA A 258 -25.59 -14.74 38.49
C ALA A 258 -25.23 -16.03 37.71
N ALA A 259 -23.94 -16.10 37.37
CA ALA A 259 -23.11 -17.30 37.18
C ALA A 259 -23.35 -18.23 35.98
N SER A 260 -22.34 -18.32 35.10
CA SER A 260 -21.49 -19.52 35.04
C SER A 260 -20.22 -19.29 34.23
N ASN A 261 -19.09 -19.61 34.86
CA ASN A 261 -17.76 -19.80 34.26
C ASN A 261 -17.69 -21.18 33.60
N ALA A 262 -16.97 -21.31 32.48
CA ALA A 262 -15.89 -22.31 32.27
C ALA A 262 -15.32 -22.18 30.82
N THR A 263 -14.11 -21.65 30.60
CA THR A 263 -12.73 -22.24 30.58
C THR A 263 -12.27 -22.87 29.25
N THR A 264 -11.20 -22.27 28.68
CA THR A 264 -10.05 -22.82 27.86
C THR A 264 -10.30 -23.47 26.49
N ALA A 265 -9.44 -23.35 25.46
CA ALA A 265 -8.00 -23.06 25.36
C ALA A 265 -7.71 -22.32 24.01
N ALA A 266 -6.93 -21.23 23.96
CA ALA A 266 -5.47 -21.09 24.05
C ALA A 266 -4.68 -21.73 22.88
N ALA A 267 -4.36 -20.92 21.87
CA ALA A 267 -3.21 -21.11 20.98
C ALA A 267 -2.59 -19.73 20.72
N THR A 268 -1.62 -19.35 21.55
CA THR A 268 -0.83 -18.12 21.40
C THR A 268 0.57 -18.53 20.94
N ALA A 269 0.87 -18.33 19.66
CA ALA A 269 2.24 -18.38 19.15
C ALA A 269 2.78 -16.95 19.07
N ALA A 270 3.88 -16.71 19.79
CA ALA A 270 4.54 -15.42 19.90
C ALA A 270 5.20 -15.01 18.57
N ALA A 271 4.84 -13.83 18.07
CA ALA A 271 5.54 -13.17 16.96
C ALA A 271 6.53 -12.15 17.53
N THR A 272 7.82 -12.44 17.38
CA THR A 272 8.91 -11.53 17.75
C THR A 272 9.01 -10.42 16.70
N ALA A 273 8.67 -9.19 17.07
CA ALA A 273 8.82 -8.02 16.22
C ALA A 273 10.28 -7.54 16.23
N GLY A 274 10.97 -7.70 15.10
CA GLY A 274 12.30 -7.15 14.87
C GLY A 274 12.24 -5.69 14.42
N THR A 275 13.05 -4.83 15.06
CA THR A 275 13.20 -3.41 14.71
C THR A 275 14.09 -3.27 13.47
N ALA A 276 13.57 -2.67 12.39
CA ALA A 276 14.29 -2.45 11.14
C ALA A 276 15.10 -1.13 11.17
N ALA A 277 16.38 -1.21 10.79
CA ALA A 277 17.26 -0.06 10.58
C ALA A 277 16.94 0.67 9.27
N THR A 278 17.09 2.00 9.25
CA THR A 278 16.78 2.88 8.13
C THR A 278 17.90 2.84 7.08
N GLU A 279 17.75 2.04 6.03
CA GLU A 279 18.61 2.12 4.83
C GLU A 279 18.16 3.29 3.94
N LEU A 280 19.13 4.09 3.49
CA LEU A 280 18.94 5.15 2.51
C LEU A 280 18.47 4.56 1.16
N GLY A 281 17.27 4.95 0.73
CA GLY A 281 16.95 5.02 -0.70
C GLY A 281 16.15 3.88 -1.33
N SER A 282 15.44 3.05 -0.54
CA SER A 282 14.37 2.23 -1.13
C SER A 282 13.30 3.17 -1.70
N LEU A 283 13.01 3.06 -2.99
CA LEU A 283 11.86 3.73 -3.60
C LEU A 283 10.62 3.06 -2.99
N GLY A 284 10.17 3.56 -1.83
CA GLY A 284 9.01 3.06 -1.13
C GLY A 284 7.85 2.82 -2.09
N ASP A 285 7.14 1.70 -1.92
CA ASP A 285 5.84 1.50 -2.56
C ASP A 285 5.01 2.75 -2.28
N ILE A 286 4.32 3.29 -3.29
CA ILE A 286 3.56 4.54 -3.14
C ILE A 286 2.66 4.50 -1.88
N MET A 287 2.18 3.30 -1.50
CA MET A 287 1.31 3.08 -0.35
C MET A 287 1.99 2.74 0.97
N ALA A 288 3.32 2.57 1.04
CA ALA A 288 4.02 2.30 2.29
C ALA A 288 5.30 3.12 2.45
N PRO A 289 5.43 3.88 3.56
CA PRO A 289 6.42 4.95 3.69
C PRO A 289 7.88 4.51 3.82
N ALA A 290 8.20 3.22 3.99
CA ALA A 290 9.59 2.80 4.25
C ALA A 290 9.94 1.35 3.88
N THR A 291 9.01 0.57 3.32
CA THR A 291 9.26 -0.87 3.16
C THR A 291 8.52 -1.44 1.96
N THR A 292 9.26 -1.62 0.87
CA THR A 292 8.83 -2.42 -0.29
C THR A 292 8.89 -3.92 0.00
N TYR A 293 9.75 -4.32 0.95
CA TYR A 293 10.03 -5.71 1.29
C TYR A 293 9.50 -6.13 2.65
N LEU A 294 8.58 -7.08 2.66
CA LEU A 294 8.19 -7.77 3.89
C LEU A 294 8.60 -9.23 3.78
N LYS A 295 9.56 -9.64 4.62
CA LYS A 295 9.94 -11.05 4.71
C LYS A 295 8.77 -11.84 5.31
N LEU A 296 8.17 -12.71 4.51
CA LEU A 296 7.15 -13.64 4.98
C LEU A 296 7.82 -14.95 5.44
N PRO A 297 7.18 -15.70 6.36
CA PRO A 297 7.62 -17.04 6.72
C PRO A 297 7.73 -17.95 5.49
N ASP A 298 8.56 -18.98 5.60
CA ASP A 298 8.64 -20.02 4.59
C ASP A 298 7.32 -20.82 4.51
N GLY A 299 7.11 -21.57 3.42
CA GLY A 299 5.92 -22.40 3.22
C GLY A 299 4.77 -21.76 2.43
N PHE A 300 4.89 -20.48 2.08
CA PHE A 300 4.04 -19.84 1.07
C PHE A 300 4.67 -19.96 -0.32
N THR A 301 3.85 -20.19 -1.35
CA THR A 301 4.31 -20.11 -2.74
C THR A 301 4.58 -18.65 -3.15
N PRO A 302 5.33 -18.38 -4.22
CA PRO A 302 5.56 -17.02 -4.72
C PRO A 302 4.25 -16.22 -4.95
N LEU A 303 3.25 -16.84 -5.59
CA LEU A 303 1.96 -16.20 -5.85
C LEU A 303 1.13 -15.98 -4.56
N GLN A 304 1.21 -16.91 -3.59
CA GLN A 304 0.60 -16.71 -2.28
C GLN A 304 1.20 -15.49 -1.58
N ARG A 305 2.53 -15.30 -1.63
CA ARG A 305 3.19 -14.11 -1.05
C ARG A 305 2.74 -12.80 -1.72
N MET A 306 2.53 -12.81 -3.04
CA MET A 306 1.99 -11.64 -3.74
C MET A 306 0.61 -11.25 -3.20
N LEU A 307 -0.31 -12.22 -3.01
CA LEU A 307 -1.61 -11.95 -2.41
C LEU A 307 -1.51 -11.52 -0.94
N LEU A 308 -0.59 -12.11 -0.17
CA LEU A 308 -0.42 -11.76 1.24
C LEU A 308 0.07 -10.32 1.44
N THR A 309 0.88 -9.81 0.53
CA THR A 309 1.46 -8.45 0.59
C THR A 309 0.69 -7.40 -0.21
N ALA A 310 -0.33 -7.81 -0.97
CA ALA A 310 -1.18 -6.96 -1.81
C ALA A 310 -1.79 -5.75 -1.06
N ASN A 311 -1.43 -4.53 -1.42
CA ASN A 311 -1.86 -3.28 -0.75
C ASN A 311 -3.19 -2.74 -1.29
N GLY A 312 -4.26 -3.55 -1.17
CA GLY A 312 -5.57 -3.19 -1.72
C GLY A 312 -5.57 -3.23 -3.24
N ASN A 313 -4.91 -4.23 -3.83
CA ASN A 313 -4.86 -4.54 -5.27
C ASN A 313 -5.16 -6.02 -5.57
N VAL A 314 -5.72 -6.79 -4.61
CA VAL A 314 -6.02 -8.24 -4.77
C VAL A 314 -6.94 -8.47 -5.96
N GLU A 315 -7.97 -7.64 -6.12
CA GLU A 315 -8.93 -7.70 -7.22
C GLU A 315 -8.21 -7.60 -8.57
N ARG A 316 -7.29 -6.64 -8.68
CA ARG A 316 -6.48 -6.42 -9.89
C ARG A 316 -5.52 -7.57 -10.17
N ILE A 317 -4.82 -8.07 -9.15
CA ILE A 317 -3.91 -9.22 -9.29
C ILE A 317 -4.67 -10.41 -9.86
N VAL A 318 -5.81 -10.76 -9.26
CA VAL A 318 -6.58 -11.95 -9.64
C VAL A 318 -7.26 -11.75 -11.00
N ALA A 319 -7.83 -10.58 -11.25
CA ALA A 319 -8.41 -10.26 -12.55
C ALA A 319 -7.37 -10.34 -13.68
N SER A 320 -6.14 -9.89 -13.41
CA SER A 320 -5.05 -9.94 -14.38
C SER A 320 -4.55 -11.36 -14.61
N TYR A 321 -4.40 -12.14 -13.54
CA TYR A 321 -3.98 -13.53 -13.64
C TYR A 321 -4.95 -14.34 -14.53
N TYR A 322 -6.25 -14.23 -14.27
CA TYR A 322 -7.28 -14.97 -15.01
C TYR A 322 -7.75 -14.30 -16.29
N ALA A 323 -7.28 -13.08 -16.59
CA ALA A 323 -7.81 -12.25 -17.67
C ALA A 323 -9.35 -12.17 -17.65
N ALA A 324 -9.92 -12.03 -16.44
CA ALA A 324 -11.35 -12.12 -16.20
C ALA A 324 -11.80 -11.09 -15.17
N PRO A 325 -13.05 -10.60 -15.25
CA PRO A 325 -13.57 -9.70 -14.25
C PRO A 325 -13.69 -10.41 -12.89
N VAL A 326 -13.32 -9.69 -11.84
CA VAL A 326 -13.60 -10.09 -10.45
C VAL A 326 -14.88 -9.38 -10.02
N THR A 327 -15.82 -10.12 -9.45
CA THR A 327 -17.04 -9.56 -8.86
C THR A 327 -16.92 -9.55 -7.34
N THR A 328 -17.39 -8.49 -6.69
CA THR A 328 -17.51 -8.43 -5.23
C THR A 328 -18.95 -8.71 -4.81
N TYR A 329 -19.14 -9.69 -3.94
CA TYR A 329 -20.41 -9.97 -3.28
C TYR A 329 -20.32 -9.52 -1.81
N VAL A 330 -21.28 -8.73 -1.36
CA VAL A 330 -21.34 -8.24 0.02
C VAL A 330 -22.36 -9.07 0.78
N SER A 331 -21.89 -9.94 1.68
CA SER A 331 -22.76 -10.80 2.48
C SER A 331 -23.21 -10.15 3.80
N LEU A 332 -22.44 -9.18 4.30
CA LEU A 332 -22.78 -8.41 5.50
C LEU A 332 -22.29 -6.97 5.37
N ASN A 333 -23.15 -6.03 5.75
CA ASN A 333 -22.79 -4.64 6.00
C ASN A 333 -23.63 -4.12 7.16
N HIS A 334 -23.09 -4.20 8.37
CA HIS A 334 -23.83 -3.98 9.60
C HIS A 334 -23.18 -2.86 10.41
N LYS A 335 -23.97 -1.86 10.80
CA LYS A 335 -23.53 -0.85 11.76
C LYS A 335 -23.54 -1.46 13.15
N ARG A 336 -22.35 -1.68 13.73
CA ARG A 336 -22.21 -2.23 15.08
C ARG A 336 -22.54 -1.16 16.12
N GLU A 337 -21.92 0.01 15.99
CA GLU A 337 -22.06 1.15 16.91
C GLU A 337 -21.95 2.49 16.17
N HIS A 338 -21.96 3.62 16.89
CA HIS A 338 -21.66 4.91 16.28
C HIS A 338 -20.24 4.88 15.68
N CYS A 339 -20.10 5.24 14.40
CA CYS A 339 -18.83 5.23 13.67
C CYS A 339 -18.13 3.87 13.54
N VAL A 340 -18.81 2.74 13.83
CA VAL A 340 -18.23 1.39 13.71
C VAL A 340 -19.11 0.50 12.84
N TYR A 341 -18.52 -0.07 11.79
CA TYR A 341 -19.21 -0.93 10.83
C TYR A 341 -18.48 -2.25 10.64
N ASP A 342 -19.24 -3.34 10.59
CA ASP A 342 -18.76 -4.64 10.18
C ASP A 342 -19.18 -4.93 8.75
N ARG A 343 -18.23 -5.46 8.00
CA ARG A 343 -18.45 -5.85 6.61
C ARG A 343 -17.92 -7.25 6.35
N GLN A 344 -18.66 -8.03 5.57
CA GLN A 344 -18.18 -9.28 5.02
C GLN A 344 -18.40 -9.28 3.51
N ILE A 345 -17.36 -9.67 2.78
CA ILE A 345 -17.40 -9.79 1.33
C ILE A 345 -16.83 -11.12 0.87
N ALA A 346 -17.23 -11.54 -0.32
CA ALA A 346 -16.59 -12.57 -1.11
C ALA A 346 -16.17 -11.98 -2.46
N LEU A 347 -14.96 -12.32 -2.93
CA LEU A 347 -14.55 -12.03 -4.30
C LEU A 347 -14.74 -13.28 -5.15
N LEU A 348 -15.34 -13.08 -6.33
CA LEU A 348 -15.68 -14.14 -7.26
C LEU A 348 -14.97 -13.94 -8.60
N VAL A 349 -14.46 -15.02 -9.17
CA VAL A 349 -14.03 -15.11 -10.57
C VAL A 349 -14.79 -16.25 -11.21
N PHE A 350 -15.31 -16.05 -12.42
CA PHE A 350 -16.16 -17.04 -13.10
C PHE A 350 -17.37 -17.48 -12.24
N GLY A 351 -17.90 -16.59 -11.41
CA GLY A 351 -19.01 -16.88 -10.48
C GLY A 351 -18.64 -17.77 -9.28
N GLN A 352 -17.37 -18.14 -9.11
CA GLN A 352 -16.89 -18.95 -8.00
C GLN A 352 -16.06 -18.12 -7.01
N GLN A 353 -16.28 -18.33 -5.72
CA GLN A 353 -15.54 -17.63 -4.67
C GLN A 353 -14.08 -18.09 -4.63
N PHE A 354 -13.16 -17.13 -4.67
CA PHE A 354 -11.72 -17.40 -4.49
C PHE A 354 -11.16 -16.81 -3.20
N MET A 355 -11.80 -15.76 -2.67
CA MET A 355 -11.42 -15.09 -1.43
C MET A 355 -12.66 -14.65 -0.66
N SER A 356 -12.58 -14.70 0.67
CA SER A 356 -13.51 -14.01 1.57
C SER A 356 -12.77 -13.01 2.45
N ALA A 357 -13.42 -11.90 2.77
CA ALA A 357 -12.87 -10.91 3.68
C ALA A 357 -13.89 -10.51 4.75
N LYS A 358 -13.40 -10.33 5.96
CA LYS A 358 -14.12 -9.69 7.07
C LYS A 358 -13.41 -8.39 7.40
N SER A 359 -14.17 -7.34 7.62
CA SER A 359 -13.60 -6.03 7.96
C SER A 359 -14.39 -5.37 9.08
N THR A 360 -13.67 -4.68 9.97
CA THR A 360 -14.26 -3.73 10.90
C THR A 360 -13.71 -2.34 10.56
N ILE A 361 -14.62 -1.40 10.30
CA ILE A 361 -14.34 -0.04 9.85
C ILE A 361 -14.63 0.89 11.02
N PHE A 362 -13.62 1.68 11.39
CA PHE A 362 -13.67 2.67 12.45
C PHE A 362 -13.52 4.06 11.84
N PHE A 363 -14.54 4.91 11.98
CA PHE A 363 -14.44 6.33 11.65
C PHE A 363 -13.93 7.09 12.87
N THR A 364 -12.75 7.69 12.74
CA THR A 364 -12.16 8.55 13.77
C THR A 364 -12.51 10.02 13.56
N ASP A 365 -12.99 10.38 12.37
CA ASP A 365 -13.47 11.71 12.01
C ASP A 365 -14.93 11.64 11.52
N ILE A 366 -15.78 12.50 12.08
CA ILE A 366 -17.19 12.60 11.73
C ILE A 366 -17.39 13.04 10.27
N MET A 367 -16.49 13.85 9.70
CA MET A 367 -16.58 14.30 8.31
C MET A 367 -16.47 13.12 7.34
N TRP A 368 -15.58 12.17 7.61
CA TRP A 368 -15.44 10.94 6.83
C TRP A 368 -16.71 10.08 6.91
N HIS A 369 -17.26 9.95 8.12
CA HIS A 369 -18.48 9.19 8.36
C HIS A 369 -19.69 9.81 7.65
N GLU A 370 -19.86 11.13 7.74
CA GLU A 370 -20.91 11.87 7.05
C GLU A 370 -20.78 11.79 5.54
N GLN A 371 -19.56 11.88 4.99
CA GLN A 371 -19.35 11.70 3.55
C GLN A 371 -19.74 10.30 3.08
N MET A 372 -19.39 9.26 3.84
CA MET A 372 -19.80 7.89 3.53
C MET A 372 -21.33 7.77 3.49
N LEU A 373 -22.03 8.31 4.51
CA LEU A 373 -23.49 8.25 4.59
C LEU A 373 -24.18 9.07 3.50
N LYS A 374 -23.76 10.32 3.32
CA LYS A 374 -24.38 11.28 2.37
C LYS A 374 -24.27 10.83 0.93
N ARG A 375 -23.14 10.21 0.56
CA ARG A 375 -22.84 9.80 -0.81
C ARG A 375 -23.00 8.29 -1.03
N ASN A 376 -23.38 7.54 0.00
CA ASN A 376 -23.45 6.08 -0.01
C ASN A 376 -22.16 5.44 -0.57
N LEU A 377 -21.00 5.96 -0.15
CA LEU A 377 -19.69 5.52 -0.65
C LEU A 377 -19.25 4.24 0.05
N GLN A 378 -18.61 3.36 -0.71
CA GLN A 378 -17.92 2.20 -0.15
C GLN A 378 -16.61 2.65 0.54
N PRO A 379 -16.16 2.01 1.63
CA PRO A 379 -14.95 2.41 2.35
C PRO A 379 -13.70 2.54 1.47
N GLY A 380 -13.52 1.63 0.49
CA GLY A 380 -12.41 1.71 -0.46
C GLY A 380 -12.42 2.97 -1.33
N VAL A 381 -13.60 3.45 -1.71
CA VAL A 381 -13.78 4.67 -2.52
C VAL A 381 -13.59 5.94 -1.67
N LEU A 382 -13.85 5.84 -0.36
CA LEU A 382 -13.81 6.98 0.55
C LEU A 382 -12.41 7.59 0.67
N TYR A 383 -11.35 6.77 0.70
CA TYR A 383 -9.97 7.28 0.69
C TYR A 383 -9.72 8.23 -0.49
N ARG A 384 -10.17 7.83 -1.69
CA ARG A 384 -10.04 8.63 -2.91
C ARG A 384 -10.92 9.88 -2.87
N SER A 385 -12.16 9.79 -2.38
CA SER A 385 -13.02 10.97 -2.28
C SER A 385 -12.51 12.00 -1.27
N MET A 386 -11.75 11.54 -0.27
CA MET A 386 -11.08 12.39 0.72
C MET A 386 -9.70 12.86 0.26
N GLY A 387 -9.20 12.38 -0.89
CA GLY A 387 -7.88 12.73 -1.40
C GLY A 387 -6.73 12.23 -0.52
N GLU A 388 -6.97 11.19 0.29
CA GLU A 388 -5.99 10.66 1.23
C GLU A 388 -5.56 9.25 0.87
N MET A 389 -4.26 9.01 0.91
CA MET A 389 -3.67 7.71 0.66
C MET A 389 -3.58 6.90 1.97
N PRO A 390 -4.28 5.76 2.09
CA PRO A 390 -4.18 4.96 3.31
C PRO A 390 -2.79 4.38 3.48
N THR A 391 -2.43 4.16 4.74
CA THR A 391 -1.23 3.42 5.13
C THR A 391 -1.60 1.97 5.34
N PHE A 392 -0.99 1.08 4.56
CA PHE A 392 -1.13 -0.37 4.71
C PHE A 392 -0.15 -0.90 5.75
N ASN A 393 -0.63 -1.70 6.69
CA ASN A 393 0.19 -2.38 7.69
C ASN A 393 -0.27 -3.84 7.83
N LEU A 394 0.56 -4.78 7.35
CA LEU A 394 0.31 -6.21 7.50
C LEU A 394 0.58 -6.62 8.96
N ARG A 395 -0.45 -7.10 9.65
CA ARG A 395 -0.39 -7.47 11.07
C ARG A 395 0.04 -8.92 11.26
N SER A 396 -0.55 -9.82 10.50
CA SER A 396 -0.25 -11.25 10.59
C SER A 396 -0.63 -11.98 9.30
N VAL A 397 0.03 -13.11 9.07
CA VAL A 397 -0.28 -14.05 8.01
C VAL A 397 -0.33 -15.46 8.60
N GLY A 398 -1.04 -16.36 7.95
CA GLY A 398 -1.03 -17.76 8.36
C GLY A 398 -1.53 -18.69 7.27
N LYS A 399 -1.38 -19.98 7.53
CA LYS A 399 -1.73 -21.06 6.61
C LYS A 399 -2.45 -22.16 7.38
N GLY A 400 -3.59 -22.58 6.87
CA GLY A 400 -4.32 -23.77 7.28
C GLY A 400 -4.12 -24.92 6.30
N PRO A 401 -4.81 -26.06 6.48
CA PRO A 401 -4.65 -27.22 5.61
C PRO A 401 -5.05 -26.99 4.15
N SER A 402 -6.01 -26.10 3.89
CA SER A 402 -6.59 -25.85 2.57
C SER A 402 -6.81 -24.38 2.26
N TYR A 403 -6.20 -23.49 3.03
CA TYR A 403 -6.35 -22.06 2.88
C TYR A 403 -5.15 -21.33 3.48
N PHE A 404 -4.96 -20.09 3.07
CA PHE A 404 -4.06 -19.16 3.73
C PHE A 404 -4.78 -17.83 3.96
N TRP A 405 -4.24 -17.02 4.85
CA TRP A 405 -4.92 -15.80 5.28
C TRP A 405 -3.93 -14.70 5.66
N ARG A 406 -4.46 -13.48 5.68
CA ARG A 406 -3.79 -12.32 6.25
C ARG A 406 -4.74 -11.46 7.07
N THR A 407 -4.19 -10.77 8.05
CA THR A 407 -4.85 -9.66 8.74
C THR A 407 -3.99 -8.41 8.61
N TYR A 408 -4.61 -7.29 8.25
CA TYR A 408 -3.93 -6.02 8.06
C TYR A 408 -4.82 -4.84 8.47
N THR A 409 -4.19 -3.68 8.63
CA THR A 409 -4.88 -2.41 8.81
C THR A 409 -4.64 -1.47 7.64
N LEU A 410 -5.67 -0.74 7.24
CA LEU A 410 -5.59 0.43 6.39
C LEU A 410 -5.95 1.65 7.24
N SER A 411 -5.05 2.62 7.33
CA SER A 411 -5.28 3.81 8.18
C SER A 411 -5.05 5.11 7.40
N ALA A 412 -6.00 6.04 7.51
CA ALA A 412 -5.92 7.43 7.07
C ALA A 412 -6.33 8.36 8.23
N SER A 413 -6.37 9.68 8.02
CA SER A 413 -6.61 10.65 9.11
C SER A 413 -7.95 10.43 9.83
N GLY A 414 -9.00 10.08 9.09
CA GLY A 414 -10.36 9.97 9.61
C GLY A 414 -10.96 8.57 9.60
N MET A 415 -10.21 7.55 9.17
CA MET A 415 -10.71 6.18 9.09
C MET A 415 -9.59 5.15 9.28
N THR A 416 -9.87 4.12 10.06
CA THR A 416 -9.07 2.90 10.14
C THR A 416 -9.93 1.68 9.82
N VAL A 417 -9.43 0.78 8.99
CA VAL A 417 -10.09 -0.47 8.63
C VAL A 417 -9.19 -1.63 9.00
N GLU A 418 -9.68 -2.52 9.85
CA GLU A 418 -9.09 -3.83 10.12
C GLU A 418 -9.69 -4.83 9.14
N VAL A 419 -8.85 -5.56 8.41
CA VAL A 419 -9.29 -6.53 7.40
C VAL A 419 -8.63 -7.87 7.66
N THR A 420 -9.42 -8.94 7.66
CA THR A 420 -8.92 -10.31 7.56
C THR A 420 -9.41 -10.92 6.25
N GLU A 421 -8.48 -11.33 5.39
CA GLU A 421 -8.75 -11.98 4.11
C GLU A 421 -8.31 -13.44 4.17
N THR A 422 -9.14 -14.34 3.65
CA THR A 422 -8.89 -15.77 3.55
C THR A 422 -8.98 -16.22 2.11
N PHE A 423 -7.98 -16.94 1.65
CA PHE A 423 -7.81 -17.42 0.28
C PHE A 423 -7.79 -18.95 0.28
N ALA A 424 -8.35 -19.57 -0.76
CA ALA A 424 -8.18 -21.00 -0.96
C ALA A 424 -6.70 -21.31 -1.29
N GLU A 425 -6.19 -22.47 -0.86
CA GLU A 425 -4.79 -22.87 -1.09
C GLU A 425 -4.43 -22.90 -2.58
N ASP A 426 -5.37 -23.39 -3.39
CA ASP A 426 -5.33 -23.60 -4.83
C ASP A 426 -5.85 -22.40 -5.64
N VAL A 427 -5.88 -21.19 -5.05
CA VAL A 427 -6.50 -19.98 -5.66
C VAL A 427 -6.05 -19.68 -7.09
N PHE A 428 -4.84 -20.07 -7.49
CA PHE A 428 -4.28 -19.87 -8.84
C PHE A 428 -4.32 -21.12 -9.73
N ASP A 429 -4.69 -22.27 -9.16
CA ASP A 429 -4.73 -23.59 -9.81
C ASP A 429 -6.17 -24.07 -10.06
N LYS A 430 -7.17 -23.35 -9.55
CA LYS A 430 -8.60 -23.74 -9.66
C LYS A 430 -9.14 -23.70 -11.08
N TRP A 431 -8.71 -22.74 -11.90
CA TRP A 431 -9.29 -22.52 -13.23
C TRP A 431 -8.23 -22.40 -14.34
N PRO A 432 -7.35 -23.42 -14.51
CA PRO A 432 -6.34 -23.38 -15.55
C PRO A 432 -7.02 -23.49 -16.92
N GLY A 433 -6.79 -22.50 -17.79
CA GLY A 433 -7.21 -22.57 -19.19
C GLY A 433 -8.72 -22.46 -19.44
N GLN A 434 -9.54 -22.13 -18.44
CA GLN A 434 -10.93 -21.73 -18.72
C GLN A 434 -10.93 -20.34 -19.36
N VAL A 435 -10.80 -20.31 -20.69
CA VAL A 435 -11.26 -19.17 -21.48
C VAL A 435 -12.79 -19.19 -21.37
N PRO A 436 -13.42 -18.17 -20.79
CA PRO A 436 -14.85 -18.22 -20.55
C PRO A 436 -15.59 -18.24 -21.89
N HIS A 437 -16.14 -19.40 -22.27
CA HIS A 437 -17.40 -19.39 -23.00
C HIS A 437 -18.42 -18.81 -22.02
N ALA A 438 -18.73 -17.52 -22.19
CA ALA A 438 -19.62 -16.77 -21.34
C ALA A 438 -21.06 -17.28 -21.44
N THR A 439 -21.35 -18.45 -20.87
CA THR A 439 -22.70 -18.77 -20.45
C THR A 439 -22.92 -18.10 -19.09
N PRO A 440 -23.87 -17.16 -18.96
CA PRO A 440 -24.19 -16.54 -17.69
C PRO A 440 -24.53 -17.64 -16.67
N VAL A 441 -23.71 -17.76 -15.62
CA VAL A 441 -24.03 -18.66 -14.52
C VAL A 441 -25.18 -18.03 -13.75
N GLU A 442 -26.37 -18.63 -13.87
CA GLU A 442 -27.51 -18.28 -13.04
C GLU A 442 -27.22 -18.74 -11.60
N ILE A 443 -26.81 -17.79 -10.73
CA ILE A 443 -26.58 -18.08 -9.31
C ILE A 443 -27.94 -18.31 -8.65
N LYS A 444 -28.33 -19.59 -8.54
CA LYS A 444 -29.53 -20.00 -7.80
C LYS A 444 -29.23 -19.97 -6.30
N TYR A 445 -29.64 -18.92 -5.61
CA TYR A 445 -29.60 -18.86 -4.15
C TYR A 445 -30.74 -19.71 -3.58
N SER A 446 -30.40 -20.74 -2.81
CA SER A 446 -31.37 -21.41 -1.94
C SER A 446 -31.46 -20.64 -0.64
N VAL A 447 -32.46 -19.75 -0.55
CA VAL A 447 -32.84 -19.14 0.73
C VAL A 447 -33.60 -20.23 1.49
N SER A 448 -32.92 -20.88 2.45
CA SER A 448 -33.61 -21.72 3.42
C SER A 448 -34.26 -20.78 4.43
N LEU A 449 -35.59 -20.67 4.36
CA LEU A 449 -36.44 -19.86 5.24
C LEU A 449 -36.49 -20.40 6.66
#